data_AF-A0A919SDJ1-F1
#
_entry.id   AF-A0A919SDJ1-F1
#
_cell.length_a   1.000
_cell.length_b   1.000
_cell.length_c   1.000
_cell.angle_alpha   90.00
_cell.angle_beta   90.00
_cell.angle_gamma   90.00
#
_symmetry.space_group_name_H-M   'P 1'
#
loop_
_entity.id
_entity.type
_entity.pdbx_description
1 polymer ?
#
loop_
_entity_poly.entity_id
_entity_poly.type
_entity_poly.pdbx_seq_one_letter_code
_entity_poly.pdbx_strand_id
1 'polypeptide(L)'
;MLGYTLEALIGDPEVLRPVVQRWPVAALVTLDAGLSLIPLTDELFDAAGGGSASKPLGFWKLPAQFDRGLAGWSAAGPVAYVEAEFFGGVGTQRAALWTGGRLALGPLFADEDEPFDPAGSPISQVLARLGVGREGHHDEFDAVGLGRHRDTEGWLS
;
A
#
# COMPACT_ATOMS: atom_id res chain seq x y z
N MET A 1 9.86 -14.09 -17.32
CA MET A 1 8.44 -13.66 -17.22
C MET A 1 8.44 -12.52 -16.22
N LEU A 2 8.14 -11.27 -16.63
CA LEU A 2 8.18 -10.15 -15.70
C LEU A 2 6.85 -10.08 -14.95
N GLY A 3 6.86 -10.43 -13.67
CA GLY A 3 5.77 -10.15 -12.76
C GLY A 3 5.77 -8.68 -12.33
N TYR A 4 4.70 -8.26 -11.65
CA TYR A 4 4.64 -7.04 -10.87
C TYR A 4 4.42 -7.42 -9.40
N THR A 5 5.20 -6.91 -8.47
CA THR A 5 4.92 -6.99 -7.03
C THR A 5 4.97 -5.61 -6.38
N LEU A 6 4.08 -5.39 -5.42
CA LEU A 6 4.08 -4.21 -4.58
C LEU A 6 3.54 -4.59 -3.22
N GLU A 7 4.27 -4.28 -2.15
CA GLU A 7 3.74 -4.20 -0.79
C GLU A 7 4.17 -2.86 -0.22
N ALA A 8 3.24 -2.03 0.23
CA ALA A 8 3.60 -0.68 0.66
C ALA A 8 2.59 -0.04 1.61
N LEU A 9 3.11 0.88 2.43
CA LEU A 9 2.31 1.96 3.01
C LEU A 9 2.23 3.11 2.02
N ILE A 10 1.07 3.75 1.91
CA ILE A 10 0.88 4.96 1.09
C ILE A 10 0.11 6.01 1.90
N GLY A 11 0.56 7.27 1.83
CA GLY A 11 -0.08 8.38 2.53
C GLY A 11 0.71 9.68 2.39
N ASP A 12 0.28 10.70 3.13
CA ASP A 12 1.00 11.97 3.21
C ASP A 12 2.40 11.74 3.83
N PRO A 13 3.47 12.38 3.31
CA PRO A 13 4.83 12.20 3.80
C PRO A 13 5.00 12.49 5.29
N GLU A 14 4.28 13.47 5.85
CA GLU A 14 4.35 13.80 7.27
C GLU A 14 3.66 12.76 8.13
N VAL A 15 2.63 12.10 7.61
CA VAL A 15 1.95 10.98 8.29
C VAL A 15 2.83 9.73 8.29
N LEU A 16 3.63 9.51 7.24
CA LEU A 16 4.51 8.35 7.10
C LEU A 16 5.89 8.53 7.77
N ARG A 17 6.33 9.77 8.01
CA ARG A 17 7.62 10.09 8.65
C ARG A 17 7.90 9.33 9.96
N PRO A 18 6.92 9.09 10.88
CA PRO A 18 7.15 8.31 12.09
C PRO A 18 7.55 6.85 11.84
N VAL A 19 7.18 6.27 10.70
CA VAL A 19 7.56 4.89 10.34
C VAL A 19 9.06 4.82 10.09
N VAL A 20 9.61 5.76 9.32
CA VAL A 20 11.05 5.85 9.04
C VAL A 20 11.86 6.18 10.29
N GLN A 21 11.30 6.99 11.21
CA GLN A 21 11.92 7.25 12.51
C GLN A 21 11.96 6.00 13.40
N ARG A 22 10.97 5.12 13.28
CA ARG A 22 10.86 3.90 14.06
C ARG A 22 11.74 2.77 13.51
N TRP A 23 11.81 2.63 12.19
CA TRP A 23 12.61 1.61 11.50
C TRP A 23 13.58 2.29 10.52
N PRO A 24 14.89 2.36 10.85
CA PRO A 24 15.88 3.01 9.98
C PRO A 24 16.05 2.37 8.59
N VAL A 25 15.59 1.13 8.41
CA VAL A 25 15.59 0.40 7.14
C VAL A 25 14.42 0.79 6.23
N ALA A 26 13.40 1.47 6.77
CA ALA A 26 12.32 2.02 5.96
C ALA A 26 12.79 3.26 5.22
N ALA A 27 12.41 3.40 3.95
CA ALA A 27 12.64 4.61 3.18
C ALA A 27 11.30 5.23 2.75
N LEU A 28 11.23 6.56 2.80
CA LEU A 28 10.11 7.32 2.26
C LEU A 28 10.42 7.71 0.83
N VAL A 29 9.61 7.23 -0.12
CA VAL A 29 9.77 7.47 -1.55
C VAL A 29 8.60 8.31 -2.06
N THR A 30 8.90 9.36 -2.82
CA THR A 30 7.87 10.29 -3.31
C THR A 30 7.07 9.68 -4.46
N LEU A 31 5.75 9.79 -4.37
CA LEU A 31 4.80 9.54 -5.45
C LEU A 31 4.32 10.86 -6.06
N ASP A 32 3.63 10.76 -7.18
CA ASP A 32 2.87 11.90 -7.70
C ASP A 32 1.65 12.20 -6.80
N ALA A 33 0.90 13.27 -7.11
CA ALA A 33 -0.24 13.74 -6.32
C ALA A 33 0.09 14.10 -4.84
N GLY A 34 1.36 14.38 -4.53
CA GLY A 34 1.80 14.79 -3.18
C GLY A 34 1.83 13.66 -2.15
N LEU A 35 1.66 12.41 -2.58
CA LEU A 35 1.76 11.24 -1.72
C LEU A 35 3.20 10.73 -1.60
N SER A 36 3.42 9.84 -0.65
CA SER A 36 4.64 9.05 -0.55
C SER A 36 4.29 7.59 -0.29
N LEU A 37 5.21 6.71 -0.69
CA LEU A 37 5.18 5.31 -0.32
C LEU A 37 6.32 4.97 0.64
N ILE A 38 6.10 3.96 1.46
CA ILE A 38 7.17 3.20 2.10
C ILE A 38 7.05 1.76 1.58
N PRO A 39 7.97 1.30 0.71
CA PRO A 39 7.96 -0.07 0.23
C PRO A 39 8.25 -1.02 1.40
N LEU A 40 7.45 -2.08 1.50
CA LEU A 40 7.60 -3.11 2.51
C LEU A 40 8.57 -4.19 2.01
N THR A 41 9.84 -3.82 1.99
CA THR A 41 10.95 -4.72 1.69
C THR A 41 11.01 -5.88 2.68
N ASP A 42 11.72 -6.95 2.31
CA ASP A 42 11.92 -8.08 3.24
C ASP A 42 12.63 -7.63 4.53
N GLU A 43 13.60 -6.73 4.41
CA GLU A 43 14.31 -6.16 5.57
C GLU A 43 13.38 -5.37 6.49
N LEU A 44 12.49 -4.54 5.94
CA LEU A 44 11.52 -3.81 6.75
C LEU A 44 10.48 -4.74 7.37
N PHE A 45 10.01 -5.74 6.63
CA PHE A 45 9.08 -6.74 7.15
C PHE A 45 9.66 -7.47 8.36
N ASP A 46 10.89 -7.95 8.27
CA ASP A 46 11.60 -8.62 9.36
C ASP A 46 11.83 -7.67 10.56
N ALA A 47 12.28 -6.45 10.30
CA ALA A 47 12.50 -5.44 11.35
C ALA A 47 11.20 -5.02 12.07
N ALA A 48 10.06 -5.09 11.37
CA ALA A 48 8.72 -4.83 11.91
C ALA A 48 8.09 -6.07 12.59
N GLY A 49 8.87 -7.13 12.81
CA GLY A 49 8.46 -8.34 13.53
C GLY A 49 7.89 -9.44 12.66
N GLY A 50 8.06 -9.36 11.34
CA GLY A 50 7.61 -10.34 10.38
C GLY A 50 6.10 -10.54 10.38
N GLY A 51 5.66 -11.69 9.87
CA GLY A 51 4.25 -12.03 9.76
C GLY A 51 3.65 -12.41 11.11
N SER A 52 2.42 -11.96 11.38
CA SER A 52 1.64 -12.49 12.49
C SER A 52 1.13 -13.90 12.15
N ALA A 53 1.14 -14.80 13.14
CA ALA A 53 0.55 -16.14 13.00
C ALA A 53 -0.96 -16.10 12.70
N SER A 54 -1.63 -15.02 13.11
CA SER A 54 -2.99 -14.69 12.69
C SER A 54 -2.89 -13.65 11.58
N LYS A 55 -3.49 -13.90 10.42
CA LYS A 55 -3.66 -12.93 9.32
C LYS A 55 -5.08 -12.36 9.33
N PRO A 56 -5.50 -11.59 10.36
CA PRO A 56 -6.90 -11.21 10.53
C PRO A 56 -7.46 -10.36 9.39
N LEU A 57 -6.59 -9.64 8.68
CA LEU A 57 -6.95 -8.74 7.58
C LEU A 57 -6.69 -9.33 6.19
N GLY A 58 -6.27 -10.60 6.09
CA GLY A 58 -6.09 -11.29 4.81
C GLY A 58 -4.92 -10.83 3.93
N PHE A 59 -4.10 -9.87 4.39
CA PHE A 59 -2.86 -9.46 3.75
C PHE A 59 -1.79 -10.56 3.79
N TRP A 60 -0.99 -10.68 2.73
CA TRP A 60 0.08 -11.65 2.61
C TRP A 60 1.28 -11.30 3.49
N LYS A 61 1.67 -10.02 3.50
CA LYS A 61 2.93 -9.50 4.06
C LYS A 61 2.72 -8.38 5.09
N LEU A 62 1.52 -8.20 5.66
CA LEU A 62 1.35 -7.20 6.72
C LEU A 62 2.17 -7.57 7.98
N PRO A 63 3.09 -6.71 8.47
CA PRO A 63 3.89 -7.01 9.64
C PRO A 63 3.08 -7.00 10.94
N ALA A 64 3.43 -7.85 11.90
CA ALA A 64 2.74 -7.94 13.18
C ALA A 64 2.69 -6.61 13.96
N GLN A 65 3.74 -5.78 13.87
CA GLN A 65 3.76 -4.46 14.53
C GLN A 65 2.93 -3.40 13.79
N PHE A 66 2.50 -3.64 12.55
CA PHE A 66 1.69 -2.70 11.78
C PHE A 66 0.21 -2.73 12.16
N ASP A 67 -0.31 -3.84 12.68
CA ASP A 67 -1.73 -3.95 13.11
C ASP A 67 -2.14 -2.82 14.08
N ARG A 68 -1.24 -2.47 15.02
CA ARG A 68 -1.44 -1.33 15.94
C ARG A 68 -0.87 -0.03 15.39
N GLY A 69 0.21 -0.11 14.61
CA GLY A 69 0.88 1.05 14.01
C GLY A 69 -0.05 1.83 13.07
N LEU A 70 -0.77 1.15 12.18
CA LEU A 70 -1.66 1.75 11.19
C LEU A 70 -2.76 2.60 11.82
N ALA A 71 -3.41 2.09 12.87
CA ALA A 71 -4.36 2.88 13.64
C ALA A 71 -3.68 4.12 14.25
N GLY A 72 -2.53 3.94 14.91
CA GLY A 72 -1.78 5.05 15.54
C GLY A 72 -1.37 6.14 14.55
N TRP A 73 -0.73 5.78 13.42
CA TRP A 73 -0.30 6.73 12.39
C TRP A 73 -1.50 7.42 11.74
N SER A 74 -2.60 6.67 11.53
CA SER A 74 -3.78 7.23 10.89
C SER A 74 -4.48 8.35 11.69
N ALA A 75 -4.10 8.56 12.95
CA ALA A 75 -4.60 9.67 13.76
C ALA A 75 -4.12 11.04 13.25
N ALA A 76 -2.95 11.10 12.59
CA ALA A 76 -2.39 12.33 12.01
C ALA A 76 -2.89 12.61 10.59
N GLY A 77 -3.38 11.59 9.88
CA GLY A 77 -3.93 11.68 8.53
C GLY A 77 -4.17 10.28 7.95
N PRO A 78 -4.83 10.13 6.80
CA PRO A 78 -5.15 8.82 6.27
C PRO A 78 -3.91 8.04 5.82
N VAL A 79 -3.90 6.72 6.05
CA VAL A 79 -2.82 5.80 5.66
C VAL A 79 -3.41 4.57 5.01
N ALA A 80 -2.95 4.23 3.81
CA ALA A 80 -3.29 3.00 3.13
C ALA A 80 -2.16 1.96 3.30
N TYR A 81 -2.56 0.69 3.37
CA TYR A 81 -1.66 -0.43 3.15
C TYR A 81 -2.16 -1.22 1.94
N VAL A 82 -1.25 -1.52 1.02
CA VAL A 82 -1.55 -2.15 -0.26
C VAL A 82 -0.62 -3.31 -0.55
N GLU A 83 -1.16 -4.32 -1.23
CA GLU A 83 -0.40 -5.42 -1.80
C GLU A 83 -0.91 -5.75 -3.21
N ALA A 84 0.00 -6.06 -4.12
CA ALA A 84 -0.34 -6.48 -5.47
C ALA A 84 0.66 -7.51 -6.00
N GLU A 85 0.15 -8.48 -6.75
CA GLU A 85 0.94 -9.43 -7.52
C GLU A 85 0.28 -9.61 -8.89
N PHE A 86 0.98 -9.30 -9.98
CA PHE A 86 0.49 -9.54 -11.35
C PHE A 86 1.45 -10.40 -12.16
N PHE A 87 0.90 -11.32 -12.94
CA PHE A 87 1.60 -12.08 -13.98
C PHE A 87 0.81 -12.07 -15.29
N GLY A 88 1.45 -11.65 -16.38
CA GLY A 88 0.83 -11.70 -17.70
C GLY A 88 -0.41 -10.81 -17.88
N GLY A 89 -0.57 -9.76 -17.05
CA GLY A 89 -1.71 -8.83 -17.09
C GLY A 89 -2.90 -9.25 -16.23
N VAL A 90 -2.80 -10.39 -15.56
CA VAL A 90 -3.76 -10.87 -14.55
C VAL A 90 -3.08 -10.79 -13.19
N GLY A 91 -3.81 -10.44 -12.14
CA GLY A 91 -3.19 -10.34 -10.82
C GLY A 91 -4.17 -10.07 -9.71
N THR A 92 -3.64 -10.18 -8.51
CA THR A 92 -4.38 -10.03 -7.27
C THR A 92 -4.02 -8.71 -6.62
N GLN A 93 -4.98 -8.08 -5.95
CA GLN A 93 -4.76 -6.87 -5.17
C GLN A 93 -5.44 -6.97 -3.81
N ARG A 94 -4.78 -6.41 -2.81
CA ARG A 94 -5.32 -6.21 -1.46
C ARG A 94 -5.07 -4.78 -1.05
N ALA A 95 -6.07 -4.14 -0.47
CA ALA A 95 -5.91 -2.77 0.00
C ALA A 95 -6.81 -2.47 1.19
N ALA A 96 -6.31 -1.66 2.12
CA ALA A 96 -7.10 -1.11 3.21
C ALA A 96 -6.64 0.31 3.53
N LEU A 97 -7.58 1.11 4.03
CA LEU A 97 -7.34 2.48 4.44
C LEU A 97 -7.71 2.67 5.91
N TRP A 98 -6.82 3.28 6.68
CA TRP A 98 -7.10 3.75 8.03
C TRP A 98 -7.21 5.27 8.04
N THR A 99 -8.12 5.80 8.84
CA THR A 99 -8.32 7.23 9.04
C THR A 99 -8.80 7.49 10.46
N GLY A 100 -8.14 8.35 11.21
CA GLY A 100 -8.56 8.71 12.57
C GLY A 100 -8.55 7.53 13.54
N GLY A 101 -7.57 6.63 13.43
CA GLY A 101 -7.41 5.50 14.34
C GLY A 101 -8.24 4.27 14.03
N ARG A 102 -9.00 4.26 12.93
CA ARG A 102 -9.92 3.17 12.56
C ARG A 102 -9.76 2.78 11.11
N LEU A 103 -10.09 1.53 10.82
CA LEU A 103 -10.22 1.02 9.46
C LEU A 103 -11.43 1.70 8.79
N ALA A 104 -11.17 2.54 7.79
CA ALA A 104 -12.15 3.37 7.11
C ALA A 104 -12.63 2.77 5.78
N LEU A 105 -11.79 1.98 5.12
CA LEU A 105 -12.13 1.22 3.91
C LEU A 105 -11.34 -0.10 3.89
N GLY A 106 -12.01 -1.18 3.48
CA GLY A 106 -11.39 -2.49 3.32
C GLY A 106 -11.37 -3.36 4.60
N PRO A 107 -10.61 -4.46 4.59
CA PRO A 107 -9.73 -4.88 3.49
C PRO A 107 -10.53 -5.23 2.24
N LEU A 108 -10.11 -4.68 1.11
CA LEU A 108 -10.63 -4.97 -0.22
C LEU A 108 -9.73 -6.02 -0.87
N PHE A 109 -10.34 -6.93 -1.61
CA PHE A 109 -9.64 -8.01 -2.31
C PHE A 109 -10.15 -8.08 -3.74
N ALA A 110 -9.23 -8.37 -4.66
CA ALA A 110 -9.55 -8.83 -6.00
C ALA A 110 -8.56 -9.95 -6.34
N ASP A 111 -9.09 -11.11 -6.70
CA ASP A 111 -8.28 -12.24 -7.17
C ASP A 111 -8.17 -12.25 -8.71
N GLU A 112 -7.30 -13.11 -9.26
CA GLU A 112 -6.90 -13.13 -10.67
C GLU A 112 -8.08 -13.18 -11.65
N ASP A 113 -9.09 -13.98 -11.35
CA ASP A 113 -10.24 -14.21 -12.23
C ASP A 113 -11.44 -13.31 -11.94
N GLU A 114 -11.32 -12.39 -10.97
CA GLU A 114 -12.42 -11.53 -10.56
C GLU A 114 -12.37 -10.18 -11.30
N PRO A 115 -13.49 -9.76 -11.92
CA PRO A 115 -13.55 -8.40 -12.47
C PRO A 115 -13.44 -7.40 -11.32
N PHE A 116 -12.70 -6.32 -11.54
CA PHE A 116 -12.68 -5.23 -10.58
C PHE A 116 -14.08 -4.62 -10.38
N ASP A 117 -14.31 -4.14 -9.16
CA ASP A 117 -15.50 -3.37 -8.82
C ASP A 117 -15.63 -2.17 -9.79
N PRO A 118 -16.85 -1.73 -10.15
CA PRO A 118 -17.06 -0.50 -10.91
C PRO A 118 -16.38 0.74 -10.32
N ALA A 119 -16.14 0.76 -9.00
CA ALA A 119 -15.40 1.79 -8.29
C ALA A 119 -13.87 1.74 -8.52
N GLY A 120 -13.36 0.71 -9.20
CA GLY A 120 -11.93 0.50 -9.50
C GLY A 120 -11.32 -0.68 -8.75
N SER A 121 -10.03 -0.93 -9.00
CA SER A 121 -9.28 -1.97 -8.29
C SER A 121 -9.14 -1.62 -6.79
N PRO A 122 -8.86 -2.58 -5.90
CA PRO A 122 -8.63 -2.33 -4.47
C PRO A 122 -7.67 -1.17 -4.19
N ILE A 123 -6.53 -1.11 -4.89
CA ILE A 123 -5.53 -0.05 -4.72
C ILE A 123 -6.06 1.29 -5.21
N SER A 124 -6.67 1.34 -6.41
CA SER A 124 -7.23 2.57 -6.96
C SER A 124 -8.34 3.15 -6.06
N GLN A 125 -9.15 2.29 -5.43
CA GLN A 125 -10.17 2.72 -4.47
C GLN A 125 -9.58 3.40 -3.21
N VAL A 126 -8.52 2.85 -2.60
CA VAL A 126 -7.90 3.49 -1.43
C VAL A 126 -7.15 4.77 -1.82
N LEU A 127 -6.52 4.82 -3.00
CA LEU A 127 -5.86 6.02 -3.52
C LEU A 127 -6.87 7.15 -3.78
N ALA A 128 -8.03 6.85 -4.35
CA ALA A 128 -9.11 7.81 -4.51
C ALA A 128 -9.54 8.42 -3.16
N ARG A 129 -9.54 7.63 -2.08
CA ARG A 129 -9.83 8.12 -0.72
C ARG A 129 -8.69 8.88 -0.07
N LEU A 130 -7.47 8.72 -0.55
CA LEU A 130 -6.34 9.59 -0.21
C LEU A 130 -6.38 10.93 -0.99
N GLY A 131 -7.37 11.13 -1.86
CA GLY A 131 -7.58 12.37 -2.60
C GLY A 131 -6.98 12.36 -4.01
N VAL A 132 -6.52 11.20 -4.50
CA VAL A 132 -6.00 11.05 -5.86
C VAL A 132 -7.15 11.12 -6.86
N GLY A 133 -7.05 12.04 -7.82
CA GLY A 133 -7.87 12.03 -9.03
C GLY A 133 -7.13 11.38 -10.19
N ARG A 134 -7.87 10.93 -11.21
CA ARG A 134 -7.26 10.32 -12.41
C ARG A 134 -6.51 11.32 -13.28
N GLU A 135 -6.91 12.59 -13.32
CA GLU A 135 -6.22 13.67 -14.04
C GLU A 135 -5.72 13.36 -15.49
N GLY A 136 -6.44 12.50 -16.22
CA GLY A 136 -6.09 12.09 -17.59
C GLY A 136 -5.34 10.75 -17.69
N HIS A 137 -5.00 10.14 -16.56
CA HIS A 137 -4.52 8.77 -16.42
C HIS A 137 -5.67 7.75 -16.52
N HIS A 138 -5.31 6.48 -16.69
CA HIS A 138 -6.28 5.39 -16.74
C HIS A 138 -7.08 5.27 -15.43
N ASP A 139 -6.36 5.30 -14.31
CA ASP A 139 -6.88 5.19 -12.97
C ASP A 139 -5.93 5.87 -11.95
N GLU A 140 -6.30 5.80 -10.68
CA GLU A 140 -5.55 6.40 -9.58
C GLU A 140 -4.18 5.72 -9.36
N PHE A 141 -4.05 4.43 -9.69
CA PHE A 141 -2.78 3.70 -9.64
C PHE A 141 -1.76 4.28 -10.63
N ASP A 142 -2.19 4.51 -11.88
CA ASP A 142 -1.37 5.15 -12.90
C ASP A 142 -1.09 6.63 -12.55
N ALA A 143 -2.08 7.34 -12.00
CA ALA A 143 -1.96 8.76 -11.66
C ALA A 143 -0.89 9.07 -10.59
N VAL A 144 -0.62 8.14 -9.67
CA VAL A 144 0.45 8.32 -8.67
C VAL A 144 1.78 7.68 -9.09
N GLY A 145 1.83 7.08 -10.28
CA GLY A 145 3.04 6.50 -10.85
C GLY A 145 3.46 5.16 -10.23
N LEU A 146 2.53 4.33 -9.74
CA LEU A 146 2.86 3.00 -9.19
C LEU A 146 3.41 2.01 -10.22
N GLY A 147 3.33 2.34 -11.51
CA GLY A 147 3.93 1.57 -12.60
C GLY A 147 5.43 1.84 -12.84
N ARG A 148 6.07 2.77 -12.10
CA ARG A 148 7.49 3.14 -12.28
C ARG A 148 8.46 2.00 -11.97
N HIS A 149 8.14 1.19 -10.97
CA HIS A 149 8.89 -0.01 -10.60
C HIS A 149 7.97 -1.22 -10.62
N ARG A 150 8.55 -2.38 -10.95
CA ARG A 150 7.78 -3.63 -11.09
C ARG A 150 7.92 -4.56 -9.89
N ASP A 151 8.75 -4.22 -8.92
CA ASP A 151 8.91 -4.99 -7.70
C ASP A 151 9.11 -4.04 -6.53
N THR A 152 8.72 -4.49 -5.33
CA THR A 152 8.77 -3.70 -4.09
C THR A 152 10.19 -3.17 -3.79
N GLU A 153 11.21 -3.99 -4.01
CA GLU A 153 12.62 -3.62 -3.75
C GLU A 153 13.12 -2.55 -4.72
N GLY A 154 12.66 -2.59 -5.97
CA GLY A 154 13.03 -1.64 -7.02
C GLY A 154 12.75 -0.17 -6.66
N TRP A 155 11.81 0.10 -5.76
CA TRP A 155 11.51 1.45 -5.27
C TRP A 155 12.64 2.08 -4.43
N LEU A 156 13.61 1.31 -3.97
CA LEU A 156 14.78 1.79 -3.21
C LEU A 156 16.01 2.07 -4.09
N SER A 157 15.93 1.84 -5.40
CA SER A 157 17.06 1.94 -6.35
C SER A 157 17.26 3.32 -6.98
#